data_AF-A0A6N4R5F7-F1
#
_entry.id   AF-A0A6N4R5F7-F1
#
_cell.length_a   1.000
_cell.length_b   1.000
_cell.length_c   1.000
_cell.angle_alpha   90.00
_cell.angle_beta   90.00
_cell.angle_gamma   90.00
#
_symmetry.space_group_name_H-M   'P 1'
#
loop_
_entity.id
_entity.type
_entity.pdbx_description
1 polymer ?
#
loop_
_entity_poly.entity_id
_entity_poly.type
_entity_poly.pdbx_seq_one_letter_code
_entity_poly.pdbx_strand_id
1 'polypeptide(L)'
;MLKLSVNKEPYWIELGVGVRVKVRPCISPVFYAARAYMNDRLAKLGEEYRRRKEVGVSLADLPNVESPLVREGLAEEYLNLGLARAAILEWEGVLEADEDKPALVTPEKIEELFTGFWSLSATFGRQYTGARELLDAEKKDLSVAPAGISETAPDTAPTAPTPAKTAPTKSNPS
;
A
#
# COMPACT_ATOMS: atom_id res chain seq x y z
N MET A 1 19.47 18.03 4.12
CA MET A 1 18.91 16.77 4.66
C MET A 1 17.54 17.07 5.23
N LEU A 2 16.51 16.33 4.85
CA LEU A 2 15.15 16.50 5.37
C LEU A 2 15.01 15.78 6.71
N LYS A 3 14.35 16.43 7.67
CA LYS A 3 13.97 15.83 8.95
C LYS A 3 12.45 15.78 9.01
N LEU A 4 11.92 14.57 8.99
CA LEU A 4 10.50 14.35 9.06
C LEU A 4 10.01 14.33 10.51
N SER A 5 8.96 15.10 10.80
CA SER A 5 8.23 15.02 12.06
C SER A 5 7.02 14.11 11.88
N VAL A 6 7.21 12.80 12.10
CA VAL A 6 6.11 11.82 12.14
C VAL A 6 5.74 11.52 13.57
N ASN A 7 4.43 11.34 13.81
CA ASN A 7 3.95 10.90 15.09
C ASN A 7 4.43 9.46 15.37
N LYS A 8 5.00 9.24 16.55
CA LYS A 8 5.55 7.95 16.98
C LYS A 8 4.70 7.28 18.06
N GLU A 9 3.74 8.00 18.61
CA GLU A 9 2.82 7.52 19.64
C GLU A 9 1.42 7.37 19.06
N PRO A 10 0.56 6.56 19.70
CA PRO A 10 -0.84 6.50 19.34
C PRO A 10 -1.51 7.88 19.39
N TYR A 11 -2.40 8.17 18.45
CA TYR A 11 -3.08 9.45 18.35
C TYR A 11 -4.52 9.32 17.89
N TRP A 12 -5.32 10.33 18.18
CA TRP A 12 -6.72 10.40 17.78
C TRP A 12 -6.87 11.00 16.37
N ILE A 13 -7.76 10.41 15.58
CA ILE A 13 -8.22 10.92 14.29
C ILE A 13 -9.73 11.19 14.41
N GLU A 14 -10.13 12.42 14.09
CA GLU A 14 -11.53 12.82 14.00
C GLU A 14 -12.09 12.39 12.64
N LEU A 15 -13.06 11.48 12.62
CA LEU A 15 -13.68 10.97 11.38
C LEU A 15 -14.91 11.77 10.96
N GLY A 16 -15.45 12.60 11.87
CA GLY A 16 -16.67 13.37 11.67
C GLY A 16 -17.88 12.73 12.37
N VAL A 17 -19.01 13.45 12.38
CA VAL A 17 -20.29 13.00 12.98
C VAL A 17 -20.18 12.49 14.44
N GLY A 18 -19.25 13.04 15.21
CA GLY A 18 -19.00 12.63 16.60
C GLY A 18 -18.19 11.35 16.77
N VAL A 19 -17.67 10.78 15.67
CA VAL A 19 -16.83 9.57 15.68
C VAL A 19 -15.35 9.96 15.61
N ARG A 20 -14.56 9.37 16.52
CA ARG A 20 -13.10 9.44 16.48
C ARG A 20 -12.46 8.11 16.82
N VAL A 21 -11.28 7.87 16.26
CA VAL A 21 -10.53 6.63 16.44
C VAL A 21 -9.12 6.92 16.92
N LYS A 22 -8.64 6.14 17.89
CA LYS A 22 -7.26 6.17 18.34
C LYS A 22 -6.47 5.13 17.56
N VAL A 23 -5.40 5.54 16.92
CA VAL A 23 -4.64 4.71 16.00
C VAL A 23 -3.18 4.61 16.38
N ARG A 24 -2.54 3.50 16.00
CA ARG A 24 -1.09 3.36 15.96
C ARG A 24 -0.49 4.29 14.89
N PRO A 25 0.77 4.72 15.01
CA PRO A 25 1.50 5.36 13.92
C PRO A 25 1.42 4.59 12.59
N CYS A 26 1.20 5.29 11.48
CA CYS A 26 1.17 4.69 10.14
C CYS A 26 2.60 4.38 9.66
N ILE A 27 3.13 3.25 10.11
CA ILE A 27 4.46 2.74 9.74
C ILE A 27 4.35 1.62 8.70
N SER A 28 5.46 1.33 8.01
CA SER A 28 5.49 0.32 6.94
C SER A 28 4.88 -1.04 7.31
N PRO A 29 5.13 -1.63 8.50
CA PRO A 29 4.50 -2.89 8.89
C PRO A 29 2.96 -2.83 8.90
N VAL A 30 2.36 -1.74 9.38
CA VAL A 30 0.89 -1.54 9.39
C VAL A 30 0.37 -1.49 7.96
N PHE A 31 1.02 -0.71 7.11
CA PHE A 31 0.62 -0.56 5.72
C PHE A 31 0.73 -1.86 4.93
N TYR A 32 1.83 -2.60 5.07
CA TYR A 32 2.00 -3.87 4.36
C TYR A 32 1.06 -4.97 4.87
N ALA A 33 0.72 -4.98 6.16
CA ALA A 33 -0.33 -5.84 6.68
C ALA A 33 -1.70 -5.51 6.04
N ALA A 34 -2.02 -4.22 5.92
CA ALA A 34 -3.24 -3.76 5.24
C ALA A 34 -3.26 -4.16 3.75
N ARG A 35 -2.13 -4.01 3.05
CA ARG A 35 -2.02 -4.42 1.64
C ARG A 35 -2.15 -5.94 1.48
N ALA A 36 -1.59 -6.73 2.39
CA ALA A 36 -1.77 -8.18 2.38
C ALA A 36 -3.24 -8.57 2.58
N TYR A 37 -3.93 -7.91 3.51
CA TYR A 37 -5.37 -8.08 3.72
C TYR A 37 -6.18 -7.72 2.47
N MET A 38 -5.89 -6.58 1.83
CA MET A 38 -6.52 -6.16 0.57
C MET A 38 -6.34 -7.21 -0.53
N ASN A 39 -5.10 -7.70 -0.73
CA ASN A 39 -4.80 -8.71 -1.74
C ASN A 39 -5.56 -10.03 -1.49
N ASP A 40 -5.62 -10.49 -0.24
CA ASP A 40 -6.36 -11.69 0.15
C ASP A 40 -7.87 -11.55 -0.14
N ARG A 41 -8.46 -10.40 0.21
CA ARG A 41 -9.88 -10.11 -0.04
C ARG A 41 -10.21 -10.07 -1.54
N LEU A 42 -9.38 -9.40 -2.35
CA LEU A 42 -9.53 -9.38 -3.80
C LEU A 42 -9.39 -10.76 -4.42
N ALA A 43 -8.42 -11.56 -3.97
CA ALA A 43 -8.21 -12.92 -4.45
C ALA A 43 -9.43 -13.82 -4.18
N LYS A 44 -9.92 -13.83 -2.94
CA LYS A 44 -11.12 -14.58 -2.53
C LYS A 44 -12.35 -14.17 -3.33
N LEU A 45 -12.56 -12.88 -3.53
CA LEU A 45 -13.67 -12.38 -4.33
C LEU A 45 -13.55 -12.80 -5.81
N GLY A 46 -12.35 -12.73 -6.37
CA GLY A 46 -12.08 -13.15 -7.75
C GLY A 46 -12.22 -14.66 -7.97
N GLU A 47 -11.91 -15.48 -6.96
CA GLU A 47 -12.18 -16.92 -6.95
C GLU A 47 -13.67 -17.22 -6.88
N GLU A 48 -14.41 -16.56 -5.97
CA GLU A 48 -15.86 -16.71 -5.84
C GLU A 48 -16.58 -16.34 -7.15
N TYR A 49 -16.20 -15.20 -7.75
CA TYR A 49 -16.77 -14.74 -9.01
C TYR A 49 -16.53 -15.76 -10.14
N ARG A 50 -15.28 -16.23 -10.32
CA ARG A 50 -14.96 -17.25 -11.34
C ARG A 50 -15.74 -18.54 -11.11
N ARG A 51 -15.76 -19.03 -9.87
CA ARG A 51 -16.45 -20.26 -9.51
C ARG A 51 -17.94 -20.17 -9.87
N ARG A 52 -18.63 -19.09 -9.47
CA ARG A 52 -20.06 -18.90 -9.80
C ARG A 52 -20.31 -18.80 -11.29
N LYS A 53 -19.42 -18.10 -12.02
CA LYS A 53 -19.49 -17.97 -13.48
C LYS A 53 -19.37 -19.33 -14.17
N GLU A 54 -18.42 -20.17 -13.74
CA GLU A 54 -18.18 -21.51 -14.29
C GLU A 54 -19.38 -22.45 -14.08
N VAL A 55 -20.05 -22.38 -12.93
CA VAL A 55 -21.22 -23.22 -12.63
C VAL A 55 -22.56 -22.61 -13.07
N GLY A 56 -22.54 -21.45 -13.73
CA GLY A 56 -23.76 -20.76 -14.20
C GLY A 56 -24.65 -20.21 -13.07
N VAL A 57 -24.10 -20.01 -11.87
CA VAL A 57 -24.82 -19.39 -10.75
C VAL A 57 -24.85 -17.87 -10.93
N SER A 58 -25.93 -17.23 -10.46
CA SER A 58 -26.09 -15.78 -10.53
C SER A 58 -24.90 -15.02 -9.90
N LEU A 59 -24.47 -13.98 -10.60
CA LEU A 59 -23.44 -13.02 -10.18
C LEU A 59 -24.03 -11.70 -9.71
N ALA A 60 -25.36 -11.55 -9.69
CA ALA A 60 -26.04 -10.27 -9.44
C ALA A 60 -25.66 -9.64 -8.08
N ASP A 61 -25.37 -10.48 -7.09
CA ASP A 61 -25.01 -10.04 -5.72
C ASP A 61 -23.49 -9.86 -5.54
N LEU A 62 -22.69 -10.08 -6.58
CA LEU A 62 -21.24 -9.89 -6.55
C LEU A 62 -20.84 -8.63 -7.30
N PRO A 63 -19.83 -7.89 -6.80
CA PRO A 63 -19.15 -6.87 -7.58
C PRO A 63 -18.62 -7.46 -8.89
N ASN A 64 -18.78 -6.73 -10.00
CA ASN A 64 -18.20 -7.12 -11.28
C ASN A 64 -16.67 -6.94 -11.27
N VAL A 65 -15.95 -7.95 -10.78
CA VAL A 65 -14.47 -7.93 -10.70
C VAL A 65 -13.77 -7.96 -12.06
N GLU A 66 -14.48 -8.19 -13.17
CA GLU A 66 -13.90 -8.06 -14.52
C GLU A 66 -13.73 -6.59 -14.91
N SER A 67 -14.54 -5.69 -14.33
CA SER A 67 -14.39 -4.24 -14.52
C SER A 67 -13.14 -3.71 -13.79
N PRO A 68 -12.19 -3.07 -14.50
CA PRO A 68 -11.04 -2.44 -13.87
C PRO A 68 -11.42 -1.36 -12.85
N LEU A 69 -12.48 -0.59 -13.15
CA LEU A 69 -12.96 0.49 -12.27
C LEU A 69 -13.52 -0.06 -10.96
N VAL A 70 -14.24 -1.19 -11.02
CA VAL A 70 -14.76 -1.86 -9.83
C VAL A 70 -13.62 -2.44 -9.00
N ARG A 71 -12.61 -3.05 -9.64
CA ARG A 71 -11.43 -3.56 -8.93
C ARG A 71 -10.66 -2.47 -8.22
N GLU A 72 -10.50 -1.30 -8.83
CA GLU A 72 -9.84 -0.16 -8.19
C GLU A 72 -10.60 0.30 -6.94
N GLY A 73 -11.92 0.49 -7.05
CA GLY A 73 -12.74 0.87 -5.90
C GLY A 73 -12.69 -0.16 -4.76
N LEU A 74 -12.73 -1.45 -5.09
CA LEU A 74 -12.58 -2.52 -4.10
C LEU A 74 -11.18 -2.56 -3.47
N ALA A 75 -10.13 -2.25 -4.24
CA ALA A 75 -8.78 -2.18 -3.72
C ALA A 75 -8.64 -1.05 -2.70
N GLU A 76 -9.18 0.14 -3.01
CA GLU A 76 -9.20 1.27 -2.08
C GLU A 76 -9.99 0.93 -0.80
N GLU A 77 -11.19 0.37 -0.95
CA GLU A 77 -12.04 -0.03 0.17
C GLU A 77 -11.34 -1.05 1.08
N TYR A 78 -10.81 -2.13 0.50
CA TYR A 78 -10.15 -3.19 1.28
C TYR A 78 -8.80 -2.74 1.86
N LEU A 79 -8.11 -1.79 1.22
CA LEU A 79 -6.93 -1.16 1.80
C LEU A 79 -7.29 -0.33 3.04
N ASN A 80 -8.31 0.52 2.96
CA ASN A 80 -8.78 1.32 4.09
C ASN A 80 -9.24 0.42 5.26
N LEU A 81 -9.97 -0.65 4.95
CA LEU A 81 -10.38 -1.63 5.95
C LEU A 81 -9.17 -2.37 6.57
N GLY A 82 -8.21 -2.76 5.75
CA GLY A 82 -6.96 -3.37 6.21
C GLY A 82 -6.16 -2.44 7.14
N LEU A 83 -6.09 -1.14 6.80
CA LEU A 83 -5.42 -0.12 7.61
C LEU A 83 -6.14 0.05 8.94
N ALA A 84 -7.47 0.19 8.92
CA ALA A 84 -8.28 0.33 10.12
C ALA A 84 -8.08 -0.87 11.08
N ARG A 85 -8.15 -2.10 10.55
CA ARG A 85 -7.91 -3.34 11.33
C ARG A 85 -6.51 -3.41 11.93
N ALA A 86 -5.50 -2.89 11.24
CA ALA A 86 -4.12 -2.92 11.70
C ALA A 86 -3.78 -1.76 12.67
N ALA A 87 -4.55 -0.66 12.63
CA ALA A 87 -4.21 0.59 13.27
C ALA A 87 -5.07 0.94 14.49
N ILE A 88 -6.38 0.72 14.43
CA ILE A 88 -7.33 1.20 15.45
C ILE A 88 -7.11 0.42 16.75
N LEU A 89 -7.00 1.17 17.85
CA LEU A 89 -6.84 0.68 19.20
C LEU A 89 -8.12 0.88 20.03
N GLU A 90 -8.73 2.05 19.89
CA GLU A 90 -9.90 2.53 20.64
C GLU A 90 -10.74 3.42 19.71
N TRP A 91 -12.03 3.60 20.02
CA TRP A 91 -12.89 4.58 19.37
C TRP A 91 -13.86 5.22 20.35
N GLU A 92 -14.44 6.34 19.94
CA GLU A 92 -15.56 7.00 20.61
C GLU A 92 -16.62 7.37 19.57
N GLY A 93 -17.89 7.45 20.00
CA GLY A 93 -19.02 7.77 19.13
C GLY A 93 -19.58 6.62 18.31
N VAL A 94 -19.08 5.39 18.52
CA VAL A 94 -19.60 4.17 17.89
C VAL A 94 -20.37 3.35 18.92
N LEU A 95 -21.66 3.11 18.66
CA LEU A 95 -22.58 2.41 19.55
C LEU A 95 -23.01 1.07 18.94
N GLU A 96 -23.50 0.16 19.79
CA GLU A 96 -24.20 -1.05 19.34
C GLU A 96 -25.53 -0.70 18.67
N ALA A 97 -25.99 -1.52 17.72
CA ALA A 97 -27.16 -1.20 16.90
C ALA A 97 -28.48 -1.11 17.68
N ASP A 98 -28.61 -1.93 18.72
CA ASP A 98 -29.86 -2.09 19.49
C ASP A 98 -29.77 -1.50 20.91
N GLU A 99 -28.63 -0.92 21.30
CA GLU A 99 -28.39 -0.41 22.65
C GLU A 99 -27.50 0.83 22.63
N ASP A 100 -27.76 1.81 23.51
CA ASP A 100 -26.88 2.98 23.73
C ASP A 100 -25.59 2.61 24.48
N LYS A 101 -24.92 1.52 24.07
CA LYS A 101 -23.66 1.04 24.63
C LYS A 101 -22.55 1.22 23.61
N PRO A 102 -21.34 1.65 24.02
CA PRO A 102 -20.19 1.71 23.13
C PRO A 102 -19.88 0.34 22.51
N ALA A 103 -19.74 0.29 21.19
CA ALA A 103 -19.34 -0.93 20.50
C ALA A 103 -17.89 -1.28 20.84
N LEU A 104 -17.56 -2.56 20.88
CA LEU A 104 -16.17 -3.00 21.04
C LEU A 104 -15.39 -2.85 19.73
N VAL A 105 -14.12 -2.44 19.83
CA VAL A 105 -13.21 -2.45 18.67
C VAL A 105 -12.86 -3.90 18.35
N THR A 106 -13.63 -4.51 17.45
CA THR A 106 -13.34 -5.83 16.88
C THR A 106 -13.19 -5.73 15.37
N PRO A 107 -12.52 -6.70 14.73
CA PRO A 107 -12.37 -6.68 13.28
C PRO A 107 -13.72 -6.68 12.53
N GLU A 108 -14.74 -7.31 13.10
CA GLU A 108 -16.12 -7.36 12.56
C GLU A 108 -16.80 -6.00 12.68
N LYS A 109 -16.69 -5.35 13.85
CA LYS A 109 -17.27 -4.01 14.07
C LYS A 109 -16.57 -2.92 13.26
N ILE A 110 -15.26 -3.05 13.02
CA ILE A 110 -14.53 -2.16 12.10
C ILE A 110 -15.07 -2.31 10.68
N GLU A 111 -15.31 -3.54 10.23
CA GLU A 111 -15.88 -3.80 8.90
C GLU A 111 -17.31 -3.26 8.80
N GLU A 112 -18.15 -3.47 9.81
CA GLU A 112 -19.50 -2.90 9.91
C GLU A 112 -19.47 -1.36 9.78
N LEU A 113 -18.61 -0.69 10.56
CA LEU A 113 -18.47 0.78 10.54
C LEU A 113 -18.00 1.29 9.17
N PHE A 114 -16.98 0.67 8.58
CA PHE A 114 -16.35 1.20 7.37
C PHE A 114 -17.16 0.90 6.10
N THR A 115 -17.91 -0.22 6.08
CA THR A 115 -18.79 -0.58 4.96
C THR A 115 -20.16 0.10 5.07
N GLY A 116 -20.69 0.26 6.28
CA GLY A 116 -21.96 0.95 6.53
C GLY A 116 -21.87 2.47 6.37
N PHE A 117 -20.70 3.05 6.64
CA PHE A 117 -20.48 4.51 6.62
C PHE A 117 -19.27 4.88 5.76
N TRP A 118 -19.46 4.88 4.43
CA TRP A 118 -18.39 5.14 3.45
C TRP A 118 -17.57 6.41 3.75
N SER A 119 -18.24 7.46 4.23
CA SER A 119 -17.61 8.76 4.50
C SER A 119 -16.60 8.71 5.64
N LEU A 120 -16.81 7.84 6.63
CA LEU A 120 -15.87 7.61 7.74
C LEU A 120 -14.64 6.85 7.23
N SER A 121 -14.84 5.81 6.42
CA SER A 121 -13.75 5.07 5.77
C SER A 121 -12.89 5.98 4.90
N ALA A 122 -13.51 6.80 4.04
CA ALA A 122 -12.80 7.72 3.16
C ALA A 122 -12.03 8.82 3.94
N THR A 123 -12.61 9.31 5.04
CA THR A 123 -11.95 10.30 5.91
C THR A 123 -10.77 9.67 6.67
N PHE A 124 -10.95 8.45 7.18
CA PHE A 124 -9.89 7.69 7.82
C PHE A 124 -8.72 7.46 6.88
N GLY A 125 -8.97 6.94 5.67
CA GLY A 125 -7.93 6.67 4.67
C GLY A 125 -7.08 7.91 4.42
N ARG A 126 -7.71 9.03 4.03
CA ARG A 126 -7.03 10.31 3.78
C ARG A 126 -6.20 10.81 4.96
N GLN A 127 -6.75 10.81 6.18
CA GLN A 127 -6.05 11.34 7.34
C GLN A 127 -4.92 10.41 7.80
N TYR A 128 -5.13 9.10 7.73
CA TYR A 128 -4.18 8.11 8.24
C TYR A 128 -2.95 7.94 7.32
N THR A 129 -3.13 8.06 6.00
CA THR A 129 -2.03 7.95 5.02
C THR A 129 -1.38 9.28 4.65
N GLY A 130 -1.99 10.43 4.99
CA GLY A 130 -1.54 11.74 4.50
C GLY A 130 -0.07 12.09 4.79
N ALA A 131 0.49 11.71 5.94
CA ALA A 131 1.90 11.94 6.24
C ALA A 131 2.86 11.06 5.40
N ARG A 132 2.39 9.90 4.91
CA ARG A 132 3.17 8.98 4.08
C ARG A 132 3.13 9.37 2.61
N GLU A 133 2.00 9.90 2.13
CA GLU A 133 1.86 10.43 0.77
C GLU A 133 2.82 11.60 0.53
N LEU A 134 2.95 12.51 1.50
CA LEU A 134 3.94 13.60 1.47
C LEU A 134 5.38 13.05 1.35
N LEU A 135 5.68 11.94 2.04
CA LEU A 135 7.00 11.30 1.97
C LEU A 135 7.28 10.60 0.64
N ASP A 136 6.29 9.95 0.04
CA ASP A 136 6.46 9.27 -1.24
C ASP A 136 6.52 10.28 -2.40
N ALA A 137 5.86 11.44 -2.27
CA ALA A 137 6.02 12.57 -3.18
C ALA A 137 7.46 13.12 -3.19
N GLU A 138 8.05 13.37 -2.01
CA GLU A 138 9.45 13.85 -1.91
C GLU A 138 10.47 12.87 -2.51
N LYS A 139 10.28 11.56 -2.32
CA LYS A 139 11.14 10.53 -2.94
C LYS A 139 11.03 10.53 -4.46
N LYS A 140 9.83 10.81 -4.99
CA LYS A 140 9.58 10.85 -6.43
C LYS A 140 10.21 12.09 -7.08
N ASP A 141 10.17 13.23 -6.41
CA ASP A 141 10.85 14.46 -6.88
C ASP A 141 12.38 14.33 -6.88
N LEU A 142 12.95 13.63 -5.89
CA LEU A 142 14.39 13.32 -5.87
C LEU A 142 14.83 12.32 -6.94
N SER A 143 13.91 11.54 -7.52
CA SER A 143 14.19 10.59 -8.60
C SER A 143 14.23 11.26 -9.99
N VAL A 144 13.83 12.53 -10.11
CA VAL A 144 13.97 13.34 -11.33
C VAL A 144 15.23 14.21 -11.22
N ALA A 145 16.37 13.60 -10.92
CA ALA A 145 17.65 14.22 -11.25
C ALA A 145 17.92 13.93 -12.74
N PRO A 146 18.26 14.92 -13.57
CA PRO A 146 18.56 14.67 -14.97
C PRO A 146 19.68 13.63 -15.03
N ALA A 147 19.48 12.59 -15.84
CA ALA A 147 20.56 11.68 -16.20
C ALA A 147 21.75 12.53 -16.62
N GLY A 148 22.84 12.44 -15.84
CA GLY A 148 24.04 13.22 -16.08
C GLY A 148 24.44 13.06 -17.54
N ILE A 149 24.44 14.17 -18.27
CA ILE A 149 25.18 14.23 -19.52
C ILE A 149 26.63 13.95 -19.15
N SER A 150 27.13 12.79 -19.56
CA SER A 150 28.55 12.49 -19.47
C SER A 150 29.26 13.45 -20.41
N GLU A 151 29.72 14.56 -19.86
CA GLU A 151 30.63 15.48 -20.50
C GLU A 151 31.87 14.67 -20.89
N THR A 152 32.11 14.54 -22.19
CA THR A 152 33.24 13.78 -22.73
C THR A 152 34.51 14.53 -22.37
N ALA A 153 35.16 14.13 -21.27
CA ALA A 153 36.52 14.56 -20.98
C ALA A 153 37.45 14.05 -22.11
N PRO A 154 38.34 14.89 -22.66
CA PRO A 154 39.31 14.43 -23.63
C PRO A 154 40.30 13.46 -22.97
N ASP A 155 40.31 12.23 -23.48
CA ASP A 155 41.23 11.16 -23.09
C ASP A 155 42.67 11.58 -23.41
N THR A 156 43.48 11.79 -22.37
CA THR A 156 44.92 12.03 -22.52
C THR A 156 45.70 11.14 -21.56
N ALA A 157 45.69 9.83 -21.83
CA ALA A 157 46.71 8.92 -21.31
C ALA A 157 47.76 8.65 -22.42
N PRO A 158 49.06 8.93 -22.20
CA PRO A 158 50.09 8.59 -23.16
C PRO A 158 50.22 7.07 -23.32
N THR A 159 50.41 6.64 -24.56
CA THR A 159 50.45 5.24 -25.01
C THR A 159 51.50 4.42 -24.25
N ALA A 160 51.10 3.25 -23.73
CA ALA A 160 52.02 2.29 -23.11
C ALA A 160 52.90 1.60 -24.17
N PRO A 161 54.19 1.33 -23.88
CA PRO A 161 55.10 0.68 -24.82
C PRO A 161 54.71 -0.80 -25.08
N THR A 162 54.94 -1.22 -26.33
CA THR A 162 54.53 -2.48 -26.94
C THR A 162 54.90 -3.74 -26.13
N PRO A 163 54.00 -4.74 -26.00
CA PRO A 163 54.31 -6.00 -25.31
C PRO A 163 55.31 -6.87 -26.08
N ALA A 164 56.21 -7.53 -25.34
CA ALA A 164 57.17 -8.49 -25.86
C ALA A 164 56.50 -9.79 -26.34
N LYS A 165 57.07 -10.36 -27.40
CA LYS A 165 56.59 -11.55 -28.13
C LYS A 165 56.74 -12.82 -27.28
N THR A 166 55.62 -13.49 -26.97
CA THR A 166 55.62 -14.81 -26.30
C THR A 166 55.63 -15.96 -27.32
N ALA A 167 56.20 -17.09 -26.88
CA ALA A 167 56.58 -18.26 -27.68
C ALA A 167 55.40 -19.15 -28.12
N PRO A 168 55.55 -19.93 -29.22
CA PRO A 168 54.49 -20.78 -29.77
C PRO A 168 54.22 -22.03 -28.92
N THR A 169 52.95 -22.26 -28.60
CA THR A 169 52.44 -23.46 -27.93
C THR A 169 52.36 -24.62 -28.92
N LYS A 170 53.05 -25.72 -28.63
CA LYS A 170 52.89 -27.00 -29.36
C LYS A 170 51.64 -27.72 -28.87
N SER A 171 50.72 -27.99 -29.79
CA SER A 171 49.66 -28.97 -29.67
C SER A 171 50.24 -30.38 -29.70
N ASN A 172 49.69 -31.31 -28.91
CA ASN A 172 49.77 -32.73 -29.23
C ASN A 172 48.43 -33.45 -28.93
N PRO A 173 48.08 -34.51 -29.67
CA PRO A 173 46.69 -34.93 -29.90
C PRO A 173 46.28 -36.24 -29.21
N SER A 174 44.98 -36.51 -29.37
CA SER A 174 44.19 -37.76 -29.18
C SER A 174 43.75 -38.13 -27.78
#